data_AF-A0A7S1IHR6-F1
#
_entry.id   AF-A0A7S1IHR6-F1
#
_cell.length_a   1.000
_cell.length_b   1.000
_cell.length_c   1.000
_cell.angle_alpha   90.00
_cell.angle_beta   90.00
_cell.angle_gamma   90.00
#
_symmetry.space_group_name_H-M   'P 1'
#
loop_
_entity.id
_entity.type
_entity.pdbx_description
1 polymer ?
#
loop_
_entity_poly.entity_id
_entity_poly.type
_entity_poly.pdbx_seq_one_letter_code
_entity_poly.pdbx_strand_id
1 'polypeptide(L)'
;RTNQTFAVKVIRAIKKYTENAIVEMRILRELMEHDREDRVCFIKPTSQFTTYGHMCIVFKKLGLSLYDFLKKNKFQGFALRDIRDMARSTLHCINFCHGLKLIHTDLKPENILLEADDYYTEPN
;
A
#
# COMPACT_ATOMS: atom_id res chain seq x y z
N ARG A 1 -7.11 -4.18 -24.91
CA ARG A 1 -6.14 -3.38 -24.13
C ARG A 1 -6.93 -2.55 -23.13
N THR A 2 -6.69 -2.73 -21.83
CA THR A 2 -7.22 -1.81 -20.81
C THR A 2 -6.25 -0.62 -20.75
N ASN A 3 -6.71 0.62 -20.97
CA ASN A 3 -5.87 1.83 -20.85
C ASN A 3 -5.60 2.18 -19.37
N GLN A 4 -5.41 1.18 -18.51
CA GLN A 4 -5.21 1.33 -17.07
C GLN A 4 -3.71 1.25 -16.75
N THR A 5 -3.24 2.20 -15.95
CA THR A 5 -1.87 2.21 -15.43
C THR A 5 -1.78 1.38 -14.14
N PHE A 6 -0.71 0.58 -14.03
CA PHE A 6 -0.44 -0.26 -12.87
C PHE A 6 0.93 0.07 -12.28
N ALA A 7 1.11 -0.24 -10.99
CA ALA A 7 2.41 -0.24 -10.34
C ALA A 7 2.98 -1.66 -10.38
N VAL A 8 4.24 -1.81 -10.80
CA VAL A 8 4.91 -3.11 -10.87
C VAL A 8 6.11 -3.11 -9.93
N LYS A 9 6.06 -3.94 -8.89
CA LYS A 9 7.16 -4.18 -7.96
C LYS A 9 8.06 -5.26 -8.56
N VAL A 10 9.21 -4.85 -9.11
CA VAL A 10 10.23 -5.77 -9.65
C VAL A 10 11.19 -6.17 -8.54
N ILE A 11 11.19 -7.45 -8.19
CA ILE A 11 12.04 -7.99 -7.13
C ILE A 11 13.42 -8.29 -7.70
N ARG A 12 14.49 -7.88 -7.01
CA ARG A 12 15.87 -8.19 -7.39
C ARG A 12 16.06 -9.70 -7.47
N ALA A 13 16.73 -10.19 -8.52
CA ALA A 13 17.01 -11.61 -8.75
C ALA A 13 18.10 -12.17 -7.81
N ILE A 14 17.85 -12.07 -6.49
CA ILE A 14 18.69 -12.57 -5.42
C ILE A 14 17.77 -13.35 -4.48
N LYS A 15 18.15 -14.59 -4.18
CA LYS A 15 17.34 -15.57 -3.43
C LYS A 15 16.61 -14.97 -2.21
N LYS A 16 17.33 -14.24 -1.35
CA LYS A 16 16.77 -13.59 -0.15
C LYS A 16 15.60 -12.63 -0.47
N TYR A 17 15.72 -11.80 -1.51
CA TYR A 17 14.65 -10.85 -1.85
C TYR A 17 13.45 -11.57 -2.47
N THR A 18 13.67 -12.61 -3.25
CA THR A 18 12.61 -13.47 -3.78
C THR A 18 11.86 -14.19 -2.67
N GLU A 19 12.57 -14.78 -1.70
CA GLU A 19 11.96 -15.44 -0.53
C GLU A 19 11.11 -14.46 0.30
N ASN A 20 11.62 -13.26 0.55
CA ASN A 20 10.85 -12.21 1.23
C ASN A 20 9.59 -11.81 0.46
N ALA A 21 9.68 -11.68 -0.88
CA ALA A 21 8.53 -11.35 -1.72
C ALA A 21 7.48 -12.48 -1.75
N ILE A 22 7.89 -13.74 -1.67
CA ILE A 22 6.97 -14.88 -1.55
C ILE A 22 6.21 -14.80 -0.22
N VAL A 23 6.90 -14.48 0.88
CA VAL A 23 6.25 -14.29 2.18
C VAL A 23 5.27 -13.11 2.14
N GLU A 24 5.66 -11.99 1.54
CA GLU A 24 4.77 -10.82 1.34
C GLU A 24 3.51 -11.19 0.56
N MET A 25 3.66 -11.89 -0.57
CA MET A 25 2.51 -12.35 -1.36
C MET A 25 1.60 -13.31 -0.59
N ARG A 26 2.17 -14.19 0.25
CA ARG A 26 1.38 -15.08 1.11
C ARG A 26 0.55 -14.29 2.12
N ILE A 27 1.16 -13.31 2.78
CA ILE A 27 0.48 -12.43 3.75
C ILE A 27 -0.64 -11.66 3.05
N LEU A 28 -0.38 -11.04 1.90
CA LEU A 28 -1.39 -10.28 1.17
C LEU A 28 -2.58 -11.14 0.73
N ARG A 29 -2.34 -12.38 0.31
CA ARG A 29 -3.42 -13.33 -0.02
C ARG A 29 -4.24 -13.71 1.20
N GLU A 30 -3.59 -14.01 2.31
CA GLU A 30 -4.27 -14.32 3.58
C GLU A 30 -5.16 -13.15 4.03
N LEU A 31 -4.67 -11.91 3.94
CA LEU A 31 -5.47 -10.71 4.23
C LEU A 31 -6.70 -10.63 3.31
N MET A 32 -6.55 -10.86 2.00
CA MET A 32 -7.65 -10.83 1.03
C MET A 32 -8.69 -11.93 1.28
N GLU A 33 -8.26 -13.12 1.71
CA GLU A 33 -9.18 -14.23 2.02
C GLU A 33 -10.07 -13.93 3.23
N HIS A 34 -9.56 -13.13 4.18
CA HIS A 34 -10.27 -12.74 5.40
C HIS A 34 -11.04 -11.41 5.24
N ASP A 35 -10.67 -10.54 4.30
CA ASP A 35 -11.38 -9.28 3.98
C ASP A 35 -12.30 -9.42 2.75
N ARG A 36 -13.27 -10.32 2.82
CA ARG A 36 -14.16 -10.64 1.67
C ARG A 36 -15.11 -9.51 1.26
N GLU A 37 -15.35 -8.58 2.18
CA GLU A 37 -16.23 -7.43 1.96
C GLU A 37 -15.47 -6.15 1.55
N ASP A 38 -14.14 -6.25 1.34
CA ASP A 38 -13.27 -5.13 0.96
C ASP A 38 -13.36 -3.93 1.92
N ARG A 39 -13.41 -4.21 3.24
CA ARG A 39 -13.60 -3.19 4.28
C ARG A 39 -12.28 -2.65 4.83
N VAL A 40 -11.16 -3.28 4.52
CA VAL A 40 -9.86 -2.94 5.10
C VAL A 40 -8.93 -2.33 4.06
N CYS A 41 -8.38 -1.16 4.38
CA CYS A 41 -7.48 -0.39 3.53
C CYS A 41 -6.05 -0.94 3.58
N PHE A 42 -5.77 -1.98 2.81
CA PHE A 42 -4.41 -2.46 2.51
C PHE A 42 -4.23 -2.65 1.00
N ILE A 43 -2.96 -2.66 0.56
CA ILE A 43 -2.64 -2.82 -0.86
C ILE A 43 -2.96 -4.24 -1.34
N LYS A 44 -3.68 -4.36 -2.46
CA LYS A 44 -4.10 -5.65 -3.01
C LYS A 44 -3.36 -5.94 -4.33
N PRO A 45 -2.58 -7.04 -4.41
CA PRO A 45 -1.93 -7.42 -5.66
C PRO A 45 -2.98 -7.87 -6.68
N THR A 46 -2.86 -7.40 -7.92
CA THR A 46 -3.76 -7.76 -9.02
C THR A 46 -3.29 -9.00 -9.77
N SER A 47 -1.98 -9.18 -9.90
CA SER A 47 -1.37 -10.37 -10.51
C SER A 47 0.11 -10.50 -10.13
N GLN A 48 0.70 -11.64 -10.45
CA GLN A 48 2.14 -11.88 -10.33
C GLN A 48 2.67 -12.60 -11.57
N PHE A 49 3.91 -12.33 -11.96
CA PHE A 49 4.59 -13.04 -13.03
C PHE A 49 6.10 -13.06 -12.81
N THR A 50 6.82 -13.89 -13.57
CA THR A 50 8.28 -13.94 -13.56
C THR A 50 8.81 -13.63 -14.95
N THR A 51 9.79 -12.74 -15.04
CA THR A 51 10.46 -12.41 -16.29
C THR A 51 11.96 -12.22 -16.07
N TYR A 52 12.80 -12.78 -16.94
CA TYR A 52 14.27 -12.68 -16.85
C TYR A 52 14.85 -12.98 -15.44
N GLY A 53 14.26 -13.94 -14.72
CA GLY A 53 14.69 -14.29 -13.35
C GLY A 53 14.20 -13.36 -12.24
N HIS A 54 13.43 -12.32 -12.58
CA HIS A 54 12.80 -11.42 -11.61
C HIS A 54 11.35 -11.81 -11.35
N MET A 55 10.99 -11.94 -10.07
CA MET A 55 9.59 -11.96 -9.66
C MET A 55 9.03 -10.54 -9.76
N CYS A 56 7.85 -10.40 -10.35
CA CYS A 56 7.14 -9.14 -10.51
C CYS A 56 5.75 -9.25 -9.88
N ILE A 57 5.40 -8.28 -9.05
CA ILE A 57 4.07 -8.18 -8.42
C ILE A 57 3.38 -6.93 -8.96
N VAL A 58 2.16 -7.10 -9.45
CA VAL A 58 1.37 -6.02 -10.05
C VAL A 58 0.35 -5.53 -9.04
N PHE A 59 0.21 -4.21 -8.94
CA PHE A 59 -0.74 -3.53 -8.07
C PHE A 59 -1.49 -2.46 -8.86
N LYS A 60 -2.69 -2.10 -8.40
CA LYS A 60 -3.36 -0.87 -8.84
C LYS A 60 -2.41 0.32 -8.59
N LYS A 61 -2.27 1.23 -9.55
CA LYS A 61 -1.56 2.50 -9.31
C LYS A 61 -2.37 3.32 -8.30
N LEU A 62 -1.74 3.66 -7.19
CA LEU A 62 -2.25 4.62 -6.20
C LEU A 62 -1.58 6.00 -6.38
N GLY A 63 -1.97 6.96 -5.54
CA GLY A 63 -1.35 8.28 -5.47
C GLY A 63 -0.04 8.28 -4.67
N LEU A 64 0.40 9.47 -4.28
CA LEU A 64 1.60 9.68 -3.48
C LEU A 64 1.58 8.93 -2.13
N SER A 65 2.76 8.60 -1.62
CA SER A 65 2.92 8.27 -0.20
C SER A 65 2.67 9.51 0.66
N LEU A 66 2.33 9.35 1.94
CA LEU A 66 2.18 10.49 2.86
C LEU A 66 3.47 11.31 2.96
N TYR A 67 4.63 10.64 2.91
CA TYR A 67 5.93 11.30 2.90
C TYR A 67 6.13 12.18 1.66
N ASP A 68 5.88 11.62 0.47
CA ASP A 68 6.03 12.36 -0.79
C ASP A 68 5.03 13.51 -0.90
N PHE A 69 3.81 13.33 -0.38
CA PHE A 69 2.84 14.40 -0.27
C PHE A 69 3.35 15.53 0.63
N LEU A 70 3.81 15.21 1.85
CA LEU A 70 4.36 16.21 2.76
C LEU A 70 5.52 16.97 2.13
N LYS A 71 6.43 16.26 1.45
CA LYS A 71 7.54 16.88 0.73
C LYS A 71 7.05 17.84 -0.36
N LYS A 72 6.06 17.42 -1.16
CA LYS A 72 5.45 18.26 -2.21
C LYS A 72 4.76 19.50 -1.62
N ASN A 73 4.14 19.36 -0.44
CA ASN A 73 3.51 20.45 0.30
C ASN A 73 4.47 21.20 1.23
N LYS A 74 5.79 21.13 1.01
CA LYS A 74 6.81 21.83 1.81
C LYS A 74 6.66 21.60 3.32
N PHE A 75 6.20 20.41 3.72
CA PHE A 75 5.97 19.98 5.09
C PHE A 75 4.99 20.85 5.88
N GLN A 76 4.01 21.50 5.22
CA GLN A 76 2.96 22.28 5.90
C GLN A 76 1.94 21.44 6.69
N GLY A 77 2.13 20.12 6.75
CA GLY A 77 1.21 19.21 7.44
C GLY A 77 -0.07 18.93 6.64
N PHE A 78 -1.03 18.29 7.32
CA PHE A 78 -2.34 17.95 6.79
C PHE A 78 -3.42 18.64 7.63
N ALA A 79 -4.62 18.81 7.07
CA ALA A 79 -5.75 19.25 7.87
C ALA A 79 -6.07 18.20 8.95
N LEU A 80 -6.54 18.65 10.11
CA LEU A 80 -6.84 17.75 11.24
C LEU A 80 -7.88 16.68 10.88
N ARG A 81 -8.82 17.02 9.98
CA ARG A 81 -9.80 16.09 9.43
C ARG A 81 -9.11 14.94 8.68
N ASP A 82 -8.19 15.27 7.77
CA ASP A 82 -7.45 14.27 7.00
C ASP A 82 -6.59 13.39 7.91
N ILE A 83 -5.93 13.98 8.91
CA ILE A 83 -5.16 13.23 9.92
C ILE A 83 -6.06 12.21 10.63
N ARG A 84 -7.27 12.63 11.03
CA ARG A 84 -8.23 11.76 11.70
C ARG A 84 -8.68 10.61 10.80
N ASP A 85 -8.96 10.88 9.55
CA ASP A 85 -9.43 9.88 8.59
C ASP A 85 -8.31 8.89 8.22
N MET A 86 -7.09 9.38 7.98
CA MET A 86 -5.90 8.54 7.78
C MET A 86 -5.62 7.66 8.99
N ALA A 87 -5.61 8.24 10.20
CA ALA A 87 -5.38 7.48 11.43
C ALA A 87 -6.44 6.39 11.64
N ARG A 88 -7.72 6.69 11.38
CA ARG A 88 -8.81 5.71 11.48
C ARG A 88 -8.58 4.53 10.53
N SER A 89 -8.30 4.79 9.25
CA SER A 89 -8.07 3.75 8.25
C SER A 89 -6.81 2.92 8.55
N THR A 90 -5.72 3.58 8.94
CA THR A 90 -4.46 2.91 9.32
C THR A 90 -4.66 2.03 10.57
N LEU A 91 -5.30 2.54 11.61
CA LEU A 91 -5.57 1.77 12.84
C LEU A 91 -6.52 0.59 12.58
N HIS A 92 -7.53 0.77 11.72
CA HIS A 92 -8.41 -0.32 11.31
C HIS A 92 -7.63 -1.43 10.61
N CYS A 93 -6.73 -1.08 9.68
CA CYS A 93 -5.85 -2.05 9.01
C CYS A 93 -4.91 -2.77 9.99
N ILE A 94 -4.30 -2.05 10.94
CA ILE A 94 -3.42 -2.64 11.96
C ILE A 94 -4.21 -3.61 12.84
N ASN A 95 -5.39 -3.21 13.31
CA ASN A 95 -6.24 -4.05 14.14
C ASN A 95 -6.65 -5.34 13.40
N PHE A 96 -6.96 -5.24 12.11
CA PHE A 96 -7.25 -6.40 11.27
C PHE A 96 -6.04 -7.35 11.16
N CYS A 97 -4.84 -6.83 10.88
CA CYS A 97 -3.61 -7.63 10.86
C CYS A 97 -3.36 -8.31 12.20
N HIS A 98 -3.52 -7.60 13.32
CA HIS A 98 -3.33 -8.15 14.67
C HIS A 98 -4.35 -9.26 15.00
N GLY A 99 -5.59 -9.16 14.51
CA GLY A 99 -6.58 -10.23 14.61
C GLY A 99 -6.13 -11.54 13.96
N LEU A 100 -5.28 -11.45 12.93
CA LEU A 100 -4.65 -12.58 12.24
C LEU A 100 -3.24 -12.90 12.78
N LYS A 101 -2.83 -12.28 13.89
CA LYS A 101 -1.48 -12.42 14.49
C LYS A 101 -0.34 -11.98 13.56
N LEU A 102 -0.64 -11.07 12.62
CA LEU A 102 0.33 -10.50 11.70
C LEU A 102 0.80 -9.13 12.21
N ILE A 103 2.09 -8.85 12.06
CA ILE A 103 2.72 -7.57 12.41
C ILE A 103 3.33 -6.98 11.13
N HIS A 104 3.03 -5.72 10.79
CA HIS A 104 3.54 -5.10 9.57
C HIS A 104 5.07 -4.89 9.59
N THR A 105 5.65 -4.56 10.75
CA THR A 105 7.08 -4.32 11.01
C THR A 105 7.73 -3.10 10.34
N ASP A 106 7.16 -2.54 9.27
CA ASP A 106 7.71 -1.35 8.58
C ASP A 106 6.66 -0.24 8.37
N LEU A 107 5.86 0.08 9.40
CA LEU A 107 4.82 1.11 9.27
C LEU A 107 5.43 2.51 9.37
N LYS A 108 5.34 3.27 8.27
CA LYS A 108 5.91 4.62 8.12
C LYS A 108 5.18 5.40 7.02
N PRO A 109 5.30 6.74 6.97
CA PRO A 109 4.61 7.57 5.98
C PRO A 109 4.84 7.17 4.51
N GLU A 110 5.98 6.57 4.20
CA GLU A 110 6.34 6.07 2.85
C GLU A 110 5.51 4.85 2.43
N ASN A 111 5.01 4.08 3.38
CA ASN A 111 4.23 2.86 3.14
C ASN A 111 2.71 3.08 3.29
N ILE A 112 2.26 4.33 3.50
CA ILE A 112 0.86 4.70 3.49
C ILE A 112 0.63 5.55 2.24
N LEU A 113 -0.19 5.03 1.32
CA LEU A 113 -0.46 5.65 0.03
C LEU A 113 -1.86 6.24 -0.02
N LEU A 114 -1.98 7.34 -0.74
CA LEU A 114 -3.24 8.00 -1.04
C LEU A 114 -3.95 7.28 -2.18
N GLU A 115 -5.29 7.25 -2.20
CA GLU A 115 -6.02 6.55 -3.29
C GLU A 115 -5.87 7.24 -4.65
N ALA A 116 -5.76 8.56 -4.65
CA ALA A 116 -5.59 9.39 -5.82
C ALA A 116 -4.66 10.58 -5.51
N ASP A 117 -4.12 11.19 -6.57
CA ASP A 117 -3.23 12.36 -6.47
C ASP A 117 -4.01 13.68 -6.29
N ASP A 118 -5.34 13.65 -6.42
CA ASP A 118 -6.21 14.82 -6.40
C ASP A 118 -6.67 15.15 -4.97
N TYR A 119 -6.30 16.33 -4.48
CA TYR A 119 -6.75 16.88 -3.21
C TYR A 119 -7.39 18.25 -3.40
N TYR A 120 -8.54 18.45 -2.75
CA TYR A 120 -9.12 19.77 -2.51
C TYR A 120 -8.30 20.48 -1.45
N THR A 121 -7.58 21.54 -1.81
CA THR A 121 -7.17 22.57 -0.84
C THR A 121 -8.40 23.40 -0.52
N GLU A 122 -8.90 23.37 0.72
CA GLU A 122 -9.81 24.44 1.16
C GLU A 122 -9.05 25.77 1.03
N PRO A 123 -9.61 26.78 0.36
CA PRO A 123 -9.02 28.11 0.38
C PRO A 123 -9.00 28.62 1.82
N ASN A 124 -7.83 29.04 2.29
CA ASN A 124 -7.71 29.84 3.52
C ASN A 124 -8.47 31.17 3.38
#